data_AF-A0A9X1PIL5-F1
#
_entry.id   AF-A0A9X1PIL5-F1
#
_cell.length_a   1.000
_cell.length_b   1.000
_cell.length_c   1.000
_cell.angle_alpha   90.00
_cell.angle_beta   90.00
_cell.angle_gamma   90.00
#
_symmetry.space_group_name_H-M   'P 1'
#
loop_
_entity.id
_entity.type
_entity.pdbx_description
1 polymer ?
#
loop_
_entity_poly.entity_id
_entity_poly.type
_entity_poly.pdbx_seq_one_letter_code
_entity_poly.pdbx_strand_id
1 'polypeptide(L)'
;MDILFTQKALGCAENCISKQPNKESRYLRRQSLIYEGKQSGNEILMLAAERLERNSRAVENAKLSKDVYDADKNFISPIEGQPEGWHKLDEAELNSIGINKSDLIDPISDFKAAIYKPSFKSPPPKYVVAFAGTDSVTDMEHNIKQGLGKKSEQYNYAMEIAKRIQNRVGTANVEFTGHSLGGGLASAASTVTGSKASTINSAGLNMATVKRLGIDPEVFEARAKNIDAFYSKSDPLNNIQDNFSLTPKAIGNRFDVNVPNMDQHSWLALIIPVIALSFLSPILSVVYGLRKSGNMALQGHSVDQMIVNFEYEKNMDEYILSIGKDTSMLG
;
A
#
# COMPACT_ATOMS: atom_id res chain seq x y z
N MET A 1 17.69 1.45 -28.20
CA MET A 1 16.78 2.00 -27.17
C MET A 1 17.69 2.68 -26.18
N ASP A 2 17.97 3.94 -26.46
CA ASP A 2 19.30 4.50 -26.20
C ASP A 2 19.35 5.23 -24.87
N ILE A 3 20.55 5.28 -24.30
CA ILE A 3 20.94 6.02 -23.08
C ILE A 3 20.49 7.50 -23.14
N LEU A 4 20.34 8.05 -24.35
CA LEU A 4 19.76 9.36 -24.64
C LEU A 4 18.28 9.48 -24.24
N PHE A 5 17.50 8.42 -24.32
CA PHE A 5 16.09 8.33 -23.92
C PHE A 5 15.95 8.42 -22.39
N THR A 6 16.83 7.72 -21.67
CA THR A 6 16.92 7.77 -20.20
C THR A 6 17.38 9.14 -19.72
N GLN A 7 18.38 9.74 -20.37
CA GLN A 7 18.87 11.07 -20.03
C GLN A 7 17.87 12.20 -20.32
N LYS A 8 17.04 12.09 -21.37
CA LYS A 8 15.97 13.07 -21.63
C LYS A 8 14.85 13.01 -20.58
N ALA A 9 14.49 11.80 -20.13
CA ALA A 9 13.54 11.61 -19.04
C ALA A 9 14.08 12.18 -17.71
N LEU A 10 15.38 12.03 -17.43
CA LEU A 10 16.05 12.62 -16.27
C LEU A 10 16.25 14.14 -16.38
N GLY A 11 16.56 14.67 -17.57
CA GLY A 11 16.79 16.11 -17.79
C GLY A 11 15.53 16.98 -17.66
N CYS A 12 14.34 16.42 -17.93
CA CYS A 12 13.07 17.07 -17.59
C CYS A 12 12.81 17.11 -16.08
N ALA A 13 13.39 16.20 -15.29
CA ALA A 13 13.22 16.18 -13.84
C ALA A 13 14.06 17.27 -13.13
N GLU A 14 15.25 17.60 -13.64
CA GLU A 14 16.17 18.55 -12.99
C GLU A 14 15.81 20.03 -13.22
N ASN A 15 15.24 20.40 -14.38
CA ASN A 15 14.93 21.81 -14.70
C ASN A 15 13.56 22.32 -14.21
N CYS A 16 12.77 21.51 -13.50
CA CYS A 16 11.42 21.88 -13.08
C CYS A 16 11.30 22.38 -11.63
N ILE A 17 12.42 22.51 -10.90
CA ILE A 17 12.40 22.74 -9.44
C ILE A 17 11.79 24.12 -9.04
N SER A 18 11.74 25.12 -9.93
CA SER A 18 11.09 26.42 -9.66
C SER A 18 9.65 26.57 -10.20
N LYS A 19 9.08 25.53 -10.83
CA LYS A 19 7.72 25.52 -11.41
C LYS A 19 7.00 24.17 -11.26
N GLN A 20 7.26 23.41 -10.20
CA GLN A 20 6.46 22.19 -9.97
C GLN A 20 5.01 22.60 -9.67
N PRO A 21 4.03 22.22 -10.51
CA PRO A 21 2.63 22.54 -10.27
C PRO A 21 2.19 21.95 -8.93
N ASN A 22 1.32 22.66 -8.19
CA ASN A 22 0.82 22.21 -6.88
C ASN A 22 0.08 20.85 -6.99
N LYS A 23 -0.13 20.17 -5.85
CA LYS A 23 -0.73 18.83 -5.81
C LYS A 23 -2.06 18.72 -6.57
N GLU A 24 -2.94 19.71 -6.42
CA GLU A 24 -4.23 19.77 -7.10
C GLU A 24 -4.06 19.85 -8.62
N SER A 25 -3.14 20.69 -9.11
CA SER A 25 -2.84 20.81 -10.54
C SER A 25 -2.30 19.50 -11.12
N ARG A 26 -1.43 18.78 -10.39
CA ARG A 26 -0.95 17.46 -10.80
C ARG A 26 -2.07 16.42 -10.81
N TYR A 27 -2.98 16.47 -9.84
CA TYR A 27 -4.17 15.63 -9.80
C TYR A 27 -5.07 15.88 -11.02
N LEU A 28 -5.43 17.13 -11.31
CA LEU A 28 -6.29 17.50 -12.44
C LEU A 28 -5.68 17.10 -13.79
N ARG A 29 -4.37 17.29 -13.97
CA ARG A 29 -3.65 16.83 -15.18
C ARG A 29 -3.80 15.32 -15.39
N ARG A 30 -3.62 14.52 -14.33
CA ARG A 30 -3.81 13.06 -14.41
C ARG A 30 -5.24 12.70 -14.74
N GLN A 31 -6.23 13.36 -14.15
CA GLN A 31 -7.63 13.10 -14.46
C GLN A 31 -7.94 13.33 -15.95
N SER A 32 -7.39 14.38 -16.56
CA SER A 32 -7.49 14.61 -18.02
C SER A 32 -6.82 13.51 -18.82
N LEU A 33 -5.58 13.12 -18.49
CA LEU A 33 -4.87 12.04 -19.20
C LEU A 33 -5.61 10.70 -19.10
N ILE A 34 -6.14 10.37 -17.92
CA ILE A 34 -6.93 9.16 -17.69
C ILE A 34 -8.21 9.18 -18.53
N TYR A 35 -8.94 10.29 -18.52
CA TYR A 35 -10.18 10.42 -19.28
C TYR A 35 -9.92 10.23 -20.78
N GLU A 36 -8.95 10.94 -21.34
CA GLU A 36 -8.61 10.85 -22.76
C GLU A 36 -8.10 9.46 -23.14
N GLY A 37 -7.21 8.87 -22.35
CA GLY A 37 -6.67 7.53 -22.61
C GLY A 37 -7.76 6.46 -22.63
N LYS A 38 -8.74 6.52 -21.70
CA LYS A 38 -9.90 5.62 -21.69
C LYS A 38 -10.80 5.77 -22.92
N GLN A 39 -10.85 6.95 -23.52
CA GLN A 39 -11.66 7.23 -24.72
C GLN A 39 -10.88 7.06 -26.04
N SER A 40 -9.60 6.70 -25.98
CA SER A 40 -8.72 6.72 -27.16
C SER A 40 -9.03 5.65 -28.21
N GLY A 41 -9.70 4.56 -27.82
CA GLY A 41 -9.87 3.37 -28.66
C GLY A 41 -8.57 2.60 -28.92
N ASN A 42 -7.44 3.04 -28.37
CA ASN A 42 -6.14 2.38 -28.45
C ASN A 42 -5.90 1.58 -27.16
N GLU A 43 -5.71 0.27 -27.30
CA GLU A 43 -5.57 -0.64 -26.17
C GLU A 43 -4.42 -0.26 -25.22
N ILE A 44 -3.27 0.18 -25.77
CA ILE A 44 -2.11 0.58 -24.97
C ILE A 44 -2.44 1.81 -24.11
N LEU A 45 -3.10 2.80 -24.70
CA LEU A 45 -3.49 4.03 -23.99
C LEU A 45 -4.61 3.78 -22.98
N MET A 46 -5.55 2.89 -23.29
CA MET A 46 -6.59 2.47 -22.34
C MET A 46 -5.98 1.77 -21.12
N LEU A 47 -5.10 0.79 -21.33
CA LEU A 47 -4.40 0.08 -20.25
C LEU A 47 -3.52 1.02 -19.42
N ALA A 48 -2.82 1.96 -20.07
CA ALA A 48 -2.03 2.98 -19.36
C ALA A 48 -2.93 3.91 -18.53
N ALA A 49 -4.10 4.31 -19.03
CA ALA A 49 -5.04 5.13 -18.28
C ALA A 49 -5.63 4.39 -17.07
N GLU A 50 -5.98 3.12 -17.21
CA GLU A 50 -6.45 2.29 -16.09
C GLU A 50 -5.37 2.09 -15.02
N ARG A 51 -4.13 1.80 -15.44
CA ARG A 51 -2.99 1.68 -14.52
C ARG A 51 -2.65 3.02 -13.86
N LEU A 52 -2.69 4.12 -14.60
CA LEU A 52 -2.47 5.47 -14.04
C LEU A 52 -3.51 5.81 -12.98
N GLU A 53 -4.79 5.56 -13.25
CA GLU A 53 -5.88 5.81 -12.29
C GLU A 53 -5.69 4.99 -11.01
N ARG A 54 -5.48 3.68 -11.16
CA ARG A 54 -5.31 2.74 -10.06
C ARG A 54 -4.07 3.07 -9.22
N ASN A 55 -2.90 3.23 -9.85
CA ASN A 55 -1.65 3.47 -9.15
C ASN A 55 -1.57 4.89 -8.56
N SER A 56 -2.23 5.87 -9.16
CA SER A 56 -2.36 7.22 -8.57
C SER A 56 -3.14 7.21 -7.27
N ARG A 57 -4.10 6.30 -7.11
CA ARG A 57 -4.82 6.10 -5.84
C ARG A 57 -3.98 5.29 -4.86
N ALA A 58 -3.37 4.19 -5.35
CA ALA A 58 -2.59 3.28 -4.52
C ALA A 58 -1.37 3.94 -3.87
N VAL A 59 -0.66 4.82 -4.58
CA VAL A 59 0.50 5.53 -4.03
C VAL A 59 0.13 6.49 -2.89
N GLU A 60 -1.03 7.14 -2.99
CA GLU A 60 -1.53 8.03 -1.93
C GLU A 60 -1.91 7.20 -0.70
N ASN A 61 -2.63 6.09 -0.92
CA ASN A 61 -2.98 5.13 0.12
C ASN A 61 -1.74 4.51 0.80
N ALA A 62 -0.67 4.26 0.05
CA ALA A 62 0.61 3.80 0.60
C ALA A 62 1.30 4.87 1.46
N LYS A 63 1.30 6.14 1.01
CA LYS A 63 1.83 7.27 1.79
C LYS A 63 1.06 7.50 3.09
N LEU A 64 -0.28 7.42 3.05
CA LEU A 64 -1.12 7.48 4.25
C LEU A 64 -0.84 6.31 5.20
N SER A 65 -0.70 5.10 4.67
CA SER A 65 -0.35 3.92 5.47
C SER A 65 1.01 4.07 6.14
N LYS A 66 2.00 4.63 5.44
CA LYS A 66 3.32 4.97 5.98
C LYS A 66 3.24 6.03 7.07
N ASP A 67 2.43 7.08 6.89
CA ASP A 67 2.30 8.15 7.88
C ASP A 67 1.77 7.65 9.23
N VAL A 68 0.81 6.71 9.24
CA VAL A 68 0.36 6.08 10.50
C VAL A 68 1.46 5.21 11.11
N TYR A 69 2.29 4.58 10.28
CA TYR A 69 3.40 3.73 10.70
C TYR A 69 4.56 4.52 11.33
N ASP A 70 4.88 5.69 10.78
CA ASP A 70 6.01 6.50 11.23
C ASP A 70 5.65 7.51 12.33
N ALA A 71 4.36 7.66 12.67
CA ALA A 71 3.88 8.53 13.73
C ALA A 71 4.47 8.20 15.11
N ASP A 72 4.90 6.95 15.36
CA ASP A 72 5.59 6.56 16.60
C ASP A 72 7.09 6.92 16.62
N LYS A 73 7.68 7.19 15.45
CA LYS A 73 9.13 7.45 15.32
C LYS A 73 9.47 8.93 15.42
N ASN A 74 8.50 9.81 15.14
CA ASN A 74 8.72 11.25 15.07
C ASN A 74 8.02 12.00 16.22
N PHE A 75 8.78 12.27 17.29
CA PHE A 75 8.44 13.23 18.35
C PHE A 75 8.48 14.71 17.89
N ILE A 76 8.30 15.01 16.59
CA ILE A 76 8.46 16.37 16.04
C ILE A 76 7.24 16.77 15.20
N SER A 77 6.48 17.73 15.76
CA SER A 77 5.47 18.69 15.26
C SER A 77 4.43 18.33 14.17
N PRO A 78 3.14 18.71 14.33
CA PRO A 78 2.01 18.19 13.53
C PRO A 78 1.79 18.84 12.14
N ILE A 79 2.67 19.74 11.69
CA ILE A 79 2.47 20.53 10.45
C ILE A 79 3.55 20.24 9.39
N GLU A 80 4.76 19.84 9.78
CA GLU A 80 5.79 19.28 8.87
C GLU A 80 5.78 17.75 8.98
N GLY A 81 4.96 17.06 8.19
CA GLY A 81 5.00 15.58 8.20
C GLY A 81 3.83 14.85 7.54
N GLN A 82 2.70 15.51 7.29
CA GLN A 82 1.56 14.86 6.65
C GLN A 82 1.79 14.67 5.13
N PRO A 83 1.27 13.59 4.52
CA PRO A 83 1.37 13.39 3.08
C PRO A 83 0.78 14.55 2.26
N GLU A 84 1.53 15.06 1.29
CA GLU A 84 1.11 16.21 0.46
C GLU A 84 -0.27 16.02 -0.17
N GLY A 85 -1.19 16.96 0.10
CA GLY A 85 -2.57 16.92 -0.41
C GLY A 85 -3.57 16.25 0.52
N TRP A 86 -3.13 15.82 1.70
CA TRP A 86 -3.98 15.22 2.72
C TRP A 86 -3.95 16.01 4.01
N HIS A 87 -5.07 15.96 4.72
CA HIS A 87 -5.26 16.52 6.04
C HIS A 87 -5.71 15.39 6.98
N LYS A 88 -4.87 15.07 7.96
CA LYS A 88 -5.19 14.17 9.08
C LYS A 88 -6.21 14.86 9.98
N LEU A 89 -7.33 14.20 10.22
CA LEU A 89 -8.42 14.76 10.99
C LEU A 89 -7.99 15.03 12.43
N ASP A 90 -8.33 16.21 12.94
CA ASP A 90 -8.20 16.53 14.36
C ASP A 90 -9.37 15.98 15.18
N GLU A 91 -9.32 16.16 16.49
CA GLU A 91 -10.34 15.64 17.42
C GLU A 91 -11.75 16.19 17.13
N ALA A 92 -11.88 17.47 16.79
CA ALA A 92 -13.18 18.07 16.49
C ALA A 92 -13.76 17.50 15.19
N GLU A 93 -12.92 17.30 14.17
CA GLU A 93 -13.30 16.70 12.91
C GLU A 93 -13.67 15.22 13.06
N LEU A 94 -12.90 14.46 13.84
CA LEU A 94 -13.21 13.06 14.17
C LEU A 94 -14.58 12.95 14.86
N ASN A 95 -14.83 13.79 15.88
CA ASN A 95 -16.09 13.80 16.60
C ASN A 95 -17.27 14.13 15.66
N SER A 96 -17.08 15.01 14.67
CA SER A 96 -18.13 15.36 13.69
C SER A 96 -18.59 14.18 12.83
N ILE A 97 -17.70 13.18 12.64
CA ILE A 97 -17.96 11.93 11.92
C ILE A 97 -18.21 10.74 12.86
N GLY A 98 -18.41 10.99 14.17
CA GLY A 98 -18.77 9.96 15.14
C GLY A 98 -17.62 9.03 15.54
N ILE A 99 -16.37 9.48 15.43
CA ILE A 99 -15.18 8.77 15.86
C ILE A 99 -14.50 9.55 16.98
N ASN A 100 -14.14 8.90 18.08
CA ASN A 100 -13.33 9.51 19.12
C ASN A 100 -11.85 9.29 18.82
N LYS A 101 -10.98 10.21 19.24
CA LYS A 101 -9.53 10.05 19.10
C LYS A 101 -9.01 8.77 19.78
N SER A 102 -9.61 8.38 20.90
CA SER A 102 -9.30 7.14 21.62
C SER A 102 -9.69 5.87 20.87
N ASP A 103 -10.60 5.94 19.89
CA ASP A 103 -10.95 4.77 19.07
C ASP A 103 -9.79 4.37 18.15
N LEU A 104 -8.91 5.33 17.81
CA LEU A 104 -7.86 5.16 16.80
C LEU A 104 -6.55 4.58 17.34
N ILE A 105 -6.41 4.41 18.66
CA ILE A 105 -5.19 3.91 19.30
C ILE A 105 -5.55 3.01 20.48
N ASP A 106 -5.08 1.77 20.48
CA ASP A 106 -5.13 0.87 21.64
C ASP A 106 -3.73 0.33 21.96
N PRO A 107 -3.09 0.79 23.05
CA PRO A 107 -1.74 0.35 23.43
C PRO A 107 -1.63 -1.14 23.79
N ILE A 108 -2.74 -1.79 24.18
CA ILE A 108 -2.72 -3.20 24.63
C ILE A 108 -2.55 -4.15 23.45
N SER A 109 -3.34 -3.91 22.39
CA SER A 109 -3.27 -4.65 21.13
C SER A 109 -2.24 -4.09 20.16
N ASP A 110 -1.70 -2.89 20.41
CA ASP A 110 -0.86 -2.11 19.48
C ASP A 110 -1.64 -1.69 18.22
N PHE A 111 -2.95 -1.48 18.35
CA PHE A 111 -3.79 -0.98 17.26
C PHE A 111 -3.54 0.51 17.06
N LYS A 112 -3.32 0.92 15.81
CA LYS A 112 -3.14 2.32 15.41
C LYS A 112 -3.83 2.59 14.08
N ALA A 113 -4.55 3.69 14.01
CA ALA A 113 -5.21 4.17 12.81
C ALA A 113 -5.18 5.70 12.74
N ALA A 114 -5.37 6.23 11.54
CA ALA A 114 -5.68 7.65 11.35
C ALA A 114 -6.69 7.82 10.22
N ILE A 115 -7.42 8.93 10.26
CA ILE A 115 -8.41 9.29 9.24
C ILE A 115 -7.92 10.57 8.56
N TYR A 116 -7.98 10.58 7.23
CA TYR A 116 -7.55 11.70 6.41
C TYR A 116 -8.68 12.15 5.49
N LYS A 117 -8.67 13.44 5.14
CA LYS A 117 -9.48 14.01 4.05
C LYS A 117 -8.56 14.67 3.01
N PRO A 118 -8.94 14.69 1.73
CA PRO A 118 -8.23 15.47 0.73
C PRO A 118 -8.22 16.97 1.08
N SER A 119 -7.07 17.63 0.93
CA SER A 119 -6.92 19.07 1.19
C SER A 119 -7.41 19.95 0.04
N PHE A 120 -7.84 19.34 -1.07
CA PHE A 120 -8.43 19.99 -2.23
C PHE A 120 -9.71 19.27 -2.65
N LYS A 121 -10.54 19.91 -3.47
CA LYS A 121 -11.84 19.34 -3.86
C LYS A 121 -11.62 18.18 -4.84
N SER A 122 -11.94 16.98 -4.39
CA SER A 122 -11.94 15.76 -5.20
C SER A 122 -13.31 15.08 -5.19
N PRO A 123 -13.63 14.21 -6.18
CA PRO A 123 -14.75 13.27 -6.05
C PRO A 123 -14.52 12.31 -4.86
N PRO A 124 -15.56 11.57 -4.42
CA PRO A 124 -15.39 10.53 -3.41
C PRO A 124 -14.25 9.54 -3.73
N PRO A 125 -13.59 8.95 -2.72
CA PRO A 125 -13.91 9.05 -1.30
C PRO A 125 -13.55 10.41 -0.68
N LYS A 126 -14.29 10.80 0.35
CA LYS A 126 -14.05 12.02 1.13
C LYS A 126 -13.13 11.77 2.32
N TYR A 127 -13.07 10.52 2.77
CA TYR A 127 -12.25 10.08 3.88
C TYR A 127 -11.47 8.82 3.51
N VAL A 128 -10.23 8.75 3.97
CA VAL A 128 -9.43 7.53 3.96
C VAL A 128 -9.06 7.18 5.38
N VAL A 129 -9.39 5.96 5.81
CA VAL A 129 -8.94 5.41 7.09
C VAL A 129 -7.73 4.53 6.83
N ALA A 130 -6.58 4.93 7.35
CA ALA A 130 -5.34 4.18 7.23
C ALA A 130 -5.05 3.44 8.53
N PHE A 131 -4.72 2.15 8.43
CA PHE A 131 -4.34 1.30 9.55
C PHE A 131 -2.82 1.02 9.53
N ALA A 132 -2.17 1.09 10.69
CA ALA A 132 -0.77 0.74 10.82
C ALA A 132 -0.53 -0.76 10.59
N GLY A 133 0.68 -1.09 10.13
CA GLY A 133 1.21 -2.46 10.17
C GLY A 133 1.90 -2.73 11.51
N THR A 134 2.75 -3.76 11.57
CA THR A 134 3.51 -4.13 12.78
C THR A 134 5.01 -3.92 12.56
N ASP A 135 5.70 -3.30 13.52
CA ASP A 135 7.09 -2.82 13.47
C ASP A 135 8.20 -3.83 13.13
N SER A 136 7.89 -5.12 12.98
CA SER A 136 8.89 -6.16 12.82
C SER A 136 8.39 -7.29 11.94
N VAL A 137 8.92 -7.35 10.71
CA VAL A 137 8.71 -8.46 9.77
C VAL A 137 9.37 -9.74 10.29
N THR A 138 10.49 -9.60 11.01
CA THR A 138 11.21 -10.72 11.67
C THR A 138 10.44 -11.28 12.87
N ASP A 139 9.71 -10.45 13.62
CA ASP A 139 8.83 -10.92 14.68
C ASP A 139 7.45 -11.31 14.16
N MET A 140 7.11 -11.06 12.89
CA MET A 140 5.83 -11.49 12.33
C MET A 140 5.68 -13.02 12.42
N GLU A 141 6.72 -13.80 12.10
CA GLU A 141 6.70 -15.26 12.19
C GLU A 141 6.58 -15.76 13.65
N HIS A 142 7.33 -15.16 14.58
CA HIS A 142 7.27 -15.51 16.00
C HIS A 142 5.97 -15.04 16.70
N ASN A 143 5.41 -13.90 16.27
CA ASN A 143 4.19 -13.32 16.81
C ASN A 143 2.90 -13.86 16.16
N ILE A 144 2.96 -14.46 14.97
CA ILE A 144 1.77 -15.11 14.37
C ILE A 144 1.24 -16.22 15.29
N LYS A 145 2.10 -17.01 15.94
CA LYS A 145 1.66 -18.10 16.83
C LYS A 145 1.28 -17.62 18.23
N GLN A 146 1.91 -16.57 18.76
CA GLN A 146 1.66 -16.06 20.12
C GLN A 146 0.56 -14.98 20.18
N GLY A 147 0.31 -14.25 19.08
CA GLY A 147 -0.52 -13.05 19.03
C GLY A 147 -1.91 -13.23 18.40
N LEU A 148 -2.41 -14.45 18.19
CA LEU A 148 -3.71 -14.70 17.54
C LEU A 148 -4.88 -13.98 18.23
N GLY A 149 -4.84 -13.87 19.57
CA GLY A 149 -5.80 -13.09 20.36
C GLY A 149 -5.70 -11.59 20.12
N LYS A 150 -4.50 -11.01 20.23
CA LYS A 150 -4.27 -9.56 19.99
C LYS A 150 -4.61 -9.13 18.56
N LYS A 151 -4.30 -9.97 17.56
CA LYS A 151 -4.71 -9.72 16.17
C LYS A 151 -6.23 -9.65 16.07
N SER A 152 -6.93 -10.60 16.70
CA SER A 152 -8.39 -10.59 16.70
C SER A 152 -8.97 -9.27 17.22
N GLU A 153 -8.37 -8.66 18.25
CA GLU A 153 -8.79 -7.35 18.77
C GLU A 153 -8.53 -6.22 17.77
N GLN A 154 -7.34 -6.14 17.15
CA GLN A 154 -7.08 -5.13 16.11
C GLN A 154 -8.08 -5.20 14.95
N TYR A 155 -8.45 -6.42 14.53
CA TYR A 155 -9.50 -6.63 13.52
C TYR A 155 -10.86 -6.13 14.02
N ASN A 156 -11.22 -6.38 15.28
CA ASN A 156 -12.48 -5.90 15.85
C ASN A 156 -12.53 -4.37 15.87
N TYR A 157 -11.48 -3.69 16.33
CA TYR A 157 -11.38 -2.22 16.30
C TYR A 157 -11.51 -1.67 14.88
N ALA A 158 -10.77 -2.23 13.92
CA ALA A 158 -10.82 -1.80 12.53
C ALA A 158 -12.23 -1.91 11.93
N MET A 159 -12.92 -3.02 12.18
CA MET A 159 -14.29 -3.25 11.70
C MET A 159 -15.31 -2.34 12.38
N GLU A 160 -15.13 -2.05 13.66
CA GLU A 160 -16.01 -1.15 14.39
C GLU A 160 -15.88 0.30 13.89
N ILE A 161 -14.65 0.81 13.78
CA ILE A 161 -14.38 2.13 13.19
C ILE A 161 -14.97 2.20 11.78
N ALA A 162 -14.73 1.17 10.96
CA ALA A 162 -15.21 1.09 9.58
C ALA A 162 -16.73 1.21 9.50
N LYS A 163 -17.46 0.45 10.31
CA LYS A 163 -18.94 0.51 10.37
C LYS A 163 -19.41 1.88 10.85
N ARG A 164 -18.80 2.46 11.89
CA ARG A 164 -19.18 3.78 12.43
C ARG A 164 -19.03 4.87 11.36
N ILE A 165 -17.85 4.98 10.75
CA ILE A 165 -17.62 6.00 9.71
C ILE A 165 -18.50 5.75 8.49
N GLN A 166 -18.61 4.51 8.00
CA GLN A 166 -19.42 4.20 6.81
C GLN A 166 -20.90 4.50 7.05
N ASN A 167 -21.45 4.19 8.22
CA ASN A 167 -22.83 4.55 8.56
C ASN A 167 -23.02 6.08 8.60
N ARG A 168 -21.99 6.83 8.98
CA ARG A 168 -22.06 8.29 9.09
C ARG A 168 -21.91 9.02 7.77
N VAL A 169 -21.00 8.58 6.90
CA VAL A 169 -20.61 9.30 5.67
C VAL A 169 -21.07 8.59 4.39
N GLY A 170 -21.49 7.34 4.47
CA GLY A 170 -21.93 6.51 3.35
C GLY A 170 -20.79 5.74 2.68
N THR A 171 -21.12 4.59 2.09
CA THR A 171 -20.18 3.61 1.55
C THR A 171 -19.20 4.18 0.50
N ALA A 172 -19.67 5.07 -0.37
CA ALA A 172 -18.84 5.67 -1.42
C ALA A 172 -17.87 6.75 -0.92
N ASN A 173 -18.09 7.28 0.29
CA ASN A 173 -17.36 8.42 0.82
C ASN A 173 -16.20 8.03 1.75
N VAL A 174 -16.05 6.75 2.07
CA VAL A 174 -14.92 6.23 2.84
C VAL A 174 -14.20 5.13 2.09
N GLU A 175 -12.87 5.13 2.19
CA GLU A 175 -11.99 4.05 1.76
C GLU A 175 -11.06 3.64 2.91
N PHE A 176 -10.63 2.38 2.88
CA PHE A 176 -9.67 1.83 3.84
C PHE A 176 -8.32 1.55 3.19
N THR A 177 -7.24 1.77 3.91
CA THR A 177 -5.90 1.41 3.43
C THR A 177 -5.02 0.87 4.55
N GLY A 178 -4.02 0.10 4.18
CA GLY A 178 -2.96 -0.29 5.09
C GLY A 178 -1.89 -1.15 4.43
N HIS A 179 -0.74 -1.17 5.07
CA HIS A 179 0.42 -1.98 4.68
C HIS A 179 0.55 -3.20 5.58
N SER A 180 0.96 -4.36 5.04
CA SER A 180 1.24 -5.56 5.84
C SER A 180 0.03 -6.01 6.68
N LEU A 181 0.13 -6.04 8.02
CA LEU A 181 -1.02 -6.27 8.91
C LEU A 181 -2.15 -5.25 8.70
N GLY A 182 -1.83 -3.98 8.52
CA GLY A 182 -2.80 -2.91 8.30
C GLY A 182 -3.64 -3.12 7.04
N GLY A 183 -3.08 -3.77 6.01
CA GLY A 183 -3.84 -4.14 4.82
C GLY A 183 -4.87 -5.24 5.09
N GLY A 184 -4.60 -6.14 6.06
CA GLY A 184 -5.57 -7.13 6.52
C GLY A 184 -6.72 -6.46 7.25
N LEU A 185 -6.41 -5.50 8.12
CA LEU A 185 -7.39 -4.66 8.81
C LEU A 185 -8.26 -3.88 7.80
N ALA A 186 -7.64 -3.28 6.78
CA ALA A 186 -8.34 -2.59 5.69
C ALA A 186 -9.24 -3.55 4.88
N SER A 187 -8.79 -4.77 4.62
CA SER A 187 -9.60 -5.81 3.96
C SER A 187 -10.84 -6.16 4.77
N ALA A 188 -10.69 -6.36 6.07
CA ALA A 188 -11.81 -6.65 6.97
C ALA A 188 -12.79 -5.47 7.03
N ALA A 189 -12.28 -4.25 7.16
CA ALA A 189 -13.05 -3.01 7.14
C ALA A 189 -13.89 -2.87 5.85
N SER A 190 -13.27 -3.09 4.68
CA SER A 190 -13.97 -3.10 3.39
C SER A 190 -15.03 -4.20 3.31
N THR A 191 -14.71 -5.41 3.79
CA THR A 191 -15.62 -6.55 3.77
C THR A 191 -16.87 -6.31 4.62
N VAL A 192 -16.74 -5.69 5.80
CA VAL A 192 -17.92 -5.46 6.67
C VAL A 192 -18.80 -4.28 6.22
N THR A 193 -18.23 -3.33 5.48
CA THR A 193 -18.91 -2.09 5.06
C THR A 193 -19.36 -2.07 3.60
N GLY A 194 -18.71 -2.85 2.73
CA GLY A 194 -18.81 -2.76 1.28
C GLY A 194 -18.08 -1.55 0.67
N SER A 195 -17.35 -0.76 1.46
CA SER A 195 -16.54 0.35 0.96
C SER A 195 -15.26 -0.15 0.30
N LYS A 196 -14.59 0.69 -0.48
CA LYS A 196 -13.34 0.33 -1.16
C LYS A 196 -12.18 0.16 -0.18
N ALA A 197 -11.21 -0.67 -0.54
CA ALA A 197 -9.91 -0.69 0.12
C ALA A 197 -8.75 -0.82 -0.86
N SER A 198 -7.61 -0.24 -0.48
CA SER A 198 -6.31 -0.51 -1.10
C SER A 198 -5.40 -1.17 -0.07
N THR A 199 -4.91 -2.37 -0.36
CA THR A 199 -4.00 -3.08 0.56
C THR A 199 -2.63 -3.19 -0.09
N ILE A 200 -1.58 -2.84 0.64
CA ILE A 200 -0.21 -2.81 0.13
C ILE A 200 0.59 -3.91 0.80
N ASN A 201 1.18 -4.83 0.01
CA ASN A 201 2.02 -5.92 0.51
C ASN A 201 1.37 -6.65 1.70
N SER A 202 0.06 -6.89 1.62
CA SER A 202 -0.71 -7.32 2.78
C SER A 202 -0.76 -8.84 2.92
N ALA A 203 -0.81 -9.31 4.17
CA ALA A 203 -1.17 -10.69 4.46
C ALA A 203 -2.65 -10.95 4.23
N GLY A 204 -2.98 -12.15 3.77
CA GLY A 204 -4.38 -12.48 3.53
C GLY A 204 -5.26 -12.54 4.76
N LEU A 205 -6.54 -12.23 4.54
CA LEU A 205 -7.56 -12.24 5.57
C LEU A 205 -7.85 -13.69 6.00
N ASN A 206 -7.66 -14.00 7.29
CA ASN A 206 -7.89 -15.33 7.81
C ASN A 206 -9.34 -15.79 7.64
N MET A 207 -9.56 -16.98 7.08
CA MET A 207 -10.90 -17.54 6.88
C MET A 207 -11.67 -17.70 8.21
N ALA A 208 -10.99 -17.88 9.34
CA ALA A 208 -11.61 -17.84 10.66
C ALA A 208 -12.13 -16.43 11.01
N THR A 209 -11.40 -15.38 10.63
CA THR A 209 -11.87 -13.99 10.72
C THR A 209 -13.09 -13.80 9.81
N VAL A 210 -13.02 -14.28 8.56
CA VAL A 210 -14.15 -14.23 7.60
C VAL A 210 -15.39 -14.90 8.17
N LYS A 211 -15.28 -16.12 8.71
CA LYS A 211 -16.38 -16.84 9.35
C LYS A 211 -16.96 -16.09 10.55
N ARG A 212 -16.11 -15.43 11.35
CA ARG A 212 -16.55 -14.60 12.50
C ARG A 212 -17.33 -13.36 12.07
N LEU A 213 -17.18 -12.89 10.83
CA LEU A 213 -17.94 -11.73 10.35
C LEU A 213 -19.44 -12.01 10.25
N GLY A 214 -19.86 -13.29 10.21
CA GLY A 214 -21.26 -13.66 9.99
C GLY A 214 -21.81 -13.15 8.66
N ILE A 215 -20.92 -12.81 7.72
CA ILE A 215 -21.28 -12.34 6.38
C ILE A 215 -21.49 -13.57 5.51
N ASP A 216 -22.61 -13.57 4.79
CA ASP A 216 -22.92 -14.60 3.81
C ASP A 216 -21.77 -14.74 2.79
N PRO A 217 -21.36 -15.96 2.41
CA PRO A 217 -20.26 -16.18 1.47
C PRO A 217 -20.39 -15.42 0.15
N GLU A 218 -21.59 -15.32 -0.42
CA GLU A 218 -21.82 -14.59 -1.67
C GLU A 218 -21.63 -13.09 -1.47
N VAL A 219 -22.12 -12.56 -0.35
CA VAL A 219 -21.89 -11.15 0.04
C VAL A 219 -20.40 -10.89 0.28
N PHE A 220 -19.69 -11.83 0.89
CA PHE A 220 -18.25 -11.74 1.09
C PHE A 220 -17.51 -11.67 -0.25
N GLU A 221 -17.79 -12.60 -1.17
CA GLU A 221 -17.16 -12.63 -2.50
C GLU A 221 -17.46 -11.35 -3.30
N ALA A 222 -18.70 -10.85 -3.25
CA ALA A 222 -19.07 -9.61 -3.90
C ALA A 222 -18.29 -8.41 -3.33
N ARG A 223 -18.14 -8.33 -1.99
CA ARG A 223 -17.42 -7.23 -1.34
C ARG A 223 -15.91 -7.35 -1.45
N ALA A 224 -15.36 -8.56 -1.56
CA ALA A 224 -13.93 -8.75 -1.79
C ALA A 224 -13.48 -8.08 -3.11
N LYS A 225 -14.36 -7.97 -4.12
CA LYS A 225 -14.08 -7.24 -5.38
C LYS A 225 -13.90 -5.72 -5.19
N ASN A 226 -14.24 -5.16 -4.03
CA ASN A 226 -13.99 -3.76 -3.69
C ASN A 226 -12.57 -3.50 -3.16
N ILE A 227 -11.78 -4.57 -3.00
CA ILE A 227 -10.42 -4.53 -2.47
C ILE A 227 -9.44 -4.63 -3.64
N ASP A 228 -8.60 -3.62 -3.79
CA ASP A 228 -7.44 -3.66 -4.69
C ASP A 228 -6.20 -4.02 -3.87
N ALA A 229 -5.66 -5.21 -4.13
CA ALA A 229 -4.56 -5.80 -3.40
C ALA A 229 -3.26 -5.74 -4.20
N PHE A 230 -2.43 -4.76 -3.84
CA PHE A 230 -1.14 -4.51 -4.47
C PHE A 230 -0.03 -5.29 -3.78
N TYR A 231 0.82 -5.92 -4.58
CA TYR A 231 1.94 -6.70 -4.06
C TYR A 231 3.15 -6.58 -4.98
N SER A 232 4.35 -6.72 -4.43
CA SER A 232 5.58 -6.90 -5.21
C SER A 232 5.97 -8.37 -5.22
N LYS A 233 6.38 -8.92 -6.38
CA LYS A 233 6.95 -10.28 -6.46
C LYS A 233 8.25 -10.42 -5.67
N SER A 234 8.97 -9.32 -5.47
CA SER A 234 10.18 -9.29 -4.64
C SER A 234 9.88 -9.15 -3.15
N ASP A 235 8.61 -9.00 -2.75
CA ASP A 235 8.23 -8.93 -1.34
C ASP A 235 8.41 -10.30 -0.64
N PRO A 236 9.26 -10.37 0.41
CA PRO A 236 9.46 -11.57 1.22
C PRO A 236 8.18 -12.18 1.80
N LEU A 237 7.13 -11.38 2.09
CA LEU A 237 5.88 -11.91 2.66
C LEU A 237 5.07 -12.75 1.68
N ASN A 238 5.17 -12.51 0.37
CA ASN A 238 4.47 -13.33 -0.61
C ASN A 238 5.01 -14.78 -0.61
N ASN A 239 6.33 -14.95 -0.43
CA ASN A 239 6.95 -16.27 -0.37
C ASN A 239 6.71 -17.01 0.96
N ILE A 240 6.58 -16.32 2.08
CA ILE A 240 6.19 -16.93 3.36
C ILE A 240 4.72 -17.41 3.30
N GLN A 241 3.85 -16.65 2.63
CA GLN A 241 2.44 -17.00 2.47
C GLN A 241 2.21 -18.13 1.46
N ASP A 242 2.99 -18.19 0.38
CA ASP A 242 2.89 -19.26 -0.61
C ASP A 242 3.59 -20.57 -0.15
N ASN A 243 4.61 -20.51 0.73
CA ASN A 243 5.32 -21.70 1.22
C ASN A 243 4.78 -22.28 2.55
N PHE A 244 4.06 -21.50 3.36
CA PHE A 244 3.33 -22.03 4.52
C PHE A 244 1.84 -22.12 4.19
N SER A 245 1.33 -23.32 3.92
CA SER A 245 -0.11 -23.66 3.71
C SER A 245 -1.07 -23.29 4.87
N LEU A 246 -0.65 -22.44 5.81
CA LEU A 246 -1.37 -22.04 7.02
C LEU A 246 -1.73 -20.55 7.06
N THR A 247 -1.25 -19.72 6.13
CA THR A 247 -1.70 -18.32 5.98
C THR A 247 -2.51 -18.14 4.70
N PRO A 248 -3.68 -17.48 4.75
CA PRO A 248 -4.51 -17.27 3.57
C PRO A 248 -3.87 -16.26 2.62
N LYS A 249 -4.20 -16.37 1.33
CA LYS A 249 -3.83 -15.38 0.31
C LYS A 249 -4.62 -14.08 0.51
N ALA A 250 -3.99 -12.93 0.20
CA ALA A 250 -4.71 -11.65 0.12
C ALA A 250 -5.90 -11.75 -0.83
N ILE A 251 -7.06 -11.28 -0.34
CA ILE A 251 -8.33 -11.27 -1.06
C ILE A 251 -8.43 -10.02 -1.96
N GLY A 252 -9.34 -10.06 -2.92
CA GLY A 252 -9.60 -8.95 -3.84
C GLY A 252 -8.82 -9.00 -5.15
N ASN A 253 -8.86 -7.90 -5.88
CA ASN A 253 -8.23 -7.76 -7.20
C ASN A 253 -6.72 -7.63 -7.02
N ARG A 254 -5.95 -8.61 -7.50
CA ARG A 254 -4.50 -8.70 -7.27
C ARG A 254 -3.73 -7.97 -8.36
N PHE A 255 -2.89 -7.01 -7.96
CA PHE A 255 -2.04 -6.25 -8.88
C PHE A 255 -0.56 -6.36 -8.46
N ASP A 256 0.24 -6.87 -9.38
CA ASP A 256 1.70 -6.92 -9.26
C ASP A 256 2.29 -5.55 -9.59
N VAL A 257 3.16 -5.02 -8.74
CA VAL A 257 3.76 -3.67 -8.89
C VAL A 257 5.27 -3.78 -8.69
N ASN A 258 6.05 -3.62 -9.76
CA ASN A 258 7.50 -3.80 -9.72
C ASN A 258 8.25 -2.73 -10.54
N VAL A 259 9.45 -2.38 -10.08
CA VAL A 259 10.41 -1.61 -10.89
C VAL A 259 11.30 -2.60 -11.67
N PRO A 260 11.48 -2.44 -13.00
CA PRO A 260 12.46 -3.21 -13.75
C PRO A 260 13.87 -2.98 -13.19
N ASN A 261 14.60 -4.06 -12.89
CA ASN A 261 16.02 -4.08 -12.45
C ASN A 261 16.35 -3.64 -11.01
N MET A 262 15.43 -3.68 -10.04
CA MET A 262 15.88 -3.82 -8.64
C MET A 262 16.17 -5.28 -8.39
N ASP A 263 17.43 -5.60 -8.08
CA ASP A 263 17.96 -6.97 -7.96
C ASP A 263 16.96 -7.94 -7.32
N GLN A 264 16.53 -8.93 -8.10
CA GLN A 264 15.73 -10.06 -7.63
C GLN A 264 16.61 -10.93 -6.73
N HIS A 265 16.91 -10.49 -5.52
CA HIS A 265 17.62 -11.34 -4.58
C HIS A 265 16.69 -12.44 -4.09
N SER A 266 17.00 -13.68 -4.48
CA SER A 266 16.36 -14.87 -3.93
C SER A 266 16.68 -14.97 -2.44
N TRP A 267 15.66 -14.80 -1.62
CA TRP A 267 15.64 -15.06 -0.18
C TRP A 267 16.27 -16.42 0.22
N LEU A 268 16.29 -17.44 -0.66
CA LEU A 268 16.96 -18.71 -0.40
C LEU A 268 18.47 -18.55 -0.08
N ALA A 269 19.12 -17.54 -0.64
CA ALA A 269 20.52 -17.24 -0.33
C ALA A 269 20.71 -16.59 1.06
N LEU A 270 19.63 -16.08 1.67
CA LEU A 270 19.66 -15.35 2.95
C LEU A 270 19.10 -16.17 4.13
N ILE A 271 18.51 -17.34 3.86
CA ILE A 271 17.84 -18.20 4.86
C ILE A 271 18.53 -19.57 4.97
N ILE A 272 19.72 -19.76 4.36
CA ILE A 272 20.57 -20.89 4.74
C ILE A 272 20.81 -20.76 6.25
N PRO A 273 20.39 -21.74 7.06
CA PRO A 273 20.63 -21.68 8.48
C PRO A 273 22.15 -21.67 8.67
N VAL A 274 22.66 -20.75 9.49
CA VAL A 274 23.97 -20.90 10.13
C VAL A 274 24.06 -22.25 10.91
N ILE A 275 22.93 -22.92 11.12
CA ILE A 275 22.80 -24.26 11.71
C ILE A 275 23.27 -25.39 10.76
N ALA A 276 23.32 -25.19 9.43
CA ALA A 276 23.83 -26.21 8.49
C ALA A 276 25.33 -26.07 8.17
N LEU A 277 25.98 -24.96 8.57
CA LEU A 277 27.43 -24.75 8.38
C LEU A 277 28.25 -25.01 9.64
N SER A 278 27.63 -25.38 10.77
CA SER A 278 28.34 -25.76 12.00
C SER A 278 29.16 -27.06 11.86
N PHE A 279 29.11 -27.73 10.71
CA PHE A 279 29.84 -28.98 10.43
C PHE A 279 30.77 -28.91 9.20
N LEU A 280 31.00 -27.74 8.60
CA LEU A 280 31.94 -27.60 7.49
C LEU A 280 33.05 -26.61 7.85
N SER A 281 34.18 -27.19 8.27
CA SER A 281 35.58 -26.72 8.27
C SER A 281 35.89 -25.23 8.03
N PRO A 282 36.84 -24.62 8.79
CA PRO A 282 37.12 -23.17 8.84
C PRO A 282 37.65 -22.49 7.56
N ILE A 283 37.53 -23.10 6.37
CA ILE A 283 38.20 -22.60 5.14
C ILE A 283 37.31 -21.68 4.29
N LEU A 284 36.01 -21.52 4.57
CA LEU A 284 35.10 -20.74 3.70
C LEU A 284 34.86 -19.28 4.10
N SER A 285 35.73 -18.67 4.91
CA SER A 285 35.54 -17.28 5.39
C SER A 285 36.19 -16.19 4.50
N VAL A 286 36.76 -16.52 3.34
CA VAL A 286 37.64 -15.59 2.59
C VAL A 286 37.06 -15.07 1.26
N VAL A 287 35.96 -15.59 0.72
CA VAL A 287 35.53 -15.23 -0.66
C VAL A 287 34.23 -14.39 -0.75
N TYR A 288 33.42 -14.27 0.29
CA TYR A 288 32.22 -13.42 0.24
C TYR A 288 32.28 -12.31 1.28
N GLY A 289 32.60 -11.10 0.82
CA GLY A 289 32.57 -9.87 1.62
C GLY A 289 31.19 -9.65 2.24
N LEU A 290 31.13 -9.73 3.56
CA LEU A 290 29.94 -9.55 4.37
C LEU A 290 29.45 -8.09 4.31
N ARG A 291 28.49 -7.80 3.43
CA ARG A 291 27.58 -6.65 3.59
C ARG A 291 26.37 -7.14 4.41
N LYS A 292 26.12 -6.50 5.56
CA LYS A 292 25.09 -6.87 6.57
C LYS A 292 23.77 -7.35 5.95
N SER A 293 23.46 -8.64 6.12
CA SER A 293 22.28 -9.32 5.58
C SER A 293 20.94 -8.90 6.22
N GLY A 294 20.95 -8.24 7.39
CA GLY A 294 19.72 -7.84 8.10
C GLY A 294 18.89 -6.74 7.43
N ASN A 295 19.50 -5.89 6.60
CA ASN A 295 18.80 -4.73 6.01
C ASN A 295 18.01 -5.04 4.74
N MET A 296 18.23 -6.20 4.09
CA MET A 296 17.67 -6.47 2.76
C MET A 296 16.24 -7.03 2.78
N ALA A 297 15.88 -7.85 3.78
CA ALA A 297 14.49 -8.33 3.94
C ALA A 297 13.50 -7.21 4.33
N LEU A 298 13.97 -6.24 5.13
CA LEU A 298 13.23 -5.02 5.50
C LEU A 298 13.02 -4.08 4.30
N GLN A 299 13.95 -4.06 3.34
CA GLN A 299 13.85 -3.22 2.15
C GLN A 299 12.84 -3.77 1.11
N GLY A 300 12.76 -5.09 0.91
CA GLY A 300 11.82 -5.69 -0.05
C GLY A 300 10.35 -5.68 0.37
N HIS A 301 10.06 -5.73 1.68
CA HIS A 301 8.71 -5.67 2.24
C HIS A 301 8.26 -4.24 2.58
N SER A 302 9.13 -3.24 2.46
CA SER A 302 8.85 -1.89 2.94
C SER A 302 7.75 -1.19 2.13
N VAL A 303 6.88 -0.45 2.83
CA VAL A 303 5.90 0.45 2.18
C VAL A 303 6.58 1.52 1.33
N ASP A 304 7.81 1.94 1.69
CA ASP A 304 8.61 2.87 0.89
C ASP A 304 8.96 2.29 -0.48
N GLN A 305 9.31 1.00 -0.53
CA GLN A 305 9.59 0.33 -1.80
C GLN A 305 8.34 0.30 -2.68
N MET A 306 7.17 0.03 -2.11
CA MET A 306 5.91 0.08 -2.86
C MET A 306 5.57 1.49 -3.35
N ILE A 307 5.81 2.53 -2.53
CA ILE A 307 5.66 3.92 -2.96
C ILE A 307 6.55 4.21 -4.17
N VAL A 308 7.81 3.78 -4.15
CA VAL A 308 8.74 3.92 -5.28
C VAL A 308 8.21 3.18 -6.52
N ASN A 309 7.75 1.94 -6.37
CA ASN A 309 7.22 1.15 -7.49
C ASN A 309 5.97 1.81 -8.11
N PHE A 310 5.05 2.32 -7.28
CA PHE A 310 3.87 3.03 -7.78
C PHE A 310 4.26 4.33 -8.49
N GLU A 311 5.16 5.13 -7.91
CA GLU A 311 5.61 6.38 -8.53
C GLU A 311 6.27 6.09 -9.89
N TYR A 312 7.05 5.02 -10.01
CA TYR A 312 7.65 4.59 -11.27
C TYR A 312 6.62 4.25 -12.34
N GLU A 313 5.71 3.29 -12.08
CA GLU A 313 4.68 2.89 -13.04
C GLU A 313 3.76 4.07 -13.41
N LYS A 314 3.36 4.86 -12.41
CA LYS A 314 2.54 6.06 -12.61
C LYS A 314 3.22 7.08 -13.53
N ASN A 315 4.51 7.35 -13.33
CA ASN A 315 5.26 8.27 -14.19
C ASN A 315 5.43 7.74 -15.62
N MET A 316 5.61 6.43 -15.78
CA MET A 316 5.62 5.79 -17.10
C MET A 316 4.28 5.95 -17.82
N ASP A 317 3.16 5.75 -17.12
CA ASP A 317 1.84 5.87 -17.74
C ASP A 317 1.49 7.31 -18.10
N GLU A 318 1.83 8.26 -17.24
CA GLU A 318 1.72 9.68 -17.59
C GLU A 318 2.51 10.01 -18.86
N TYR A 319 3.71 9.44 -19.01
CA TYR A 319 4.52 9.62 -20.20
C TYR A 319 3.86 9.01 -21.43
N ILE A 320 3.46 7.73 -21.37
CA ILE A 320 2.77 7.02 -22.47
C ILE A 320 1.53 7.80 -22.94
N LEU A 321 0.69 8.24 -22.00
CA LEU A 321 -0.53 9.00 -22.29
C LEU A 321 -0.22 10.40 -22.84
N SER A 322 0.91 11.01 -22.46
CA SER A 322 1.29 12.32 -22.97
C SER A 322 1.79 12.28 -24.41
N ILE A 323 2.57 11.26 -24.78
CA ILE A 323 3.11 11.10 -26.15
C ILE A 323 2.11 10.43 -27.09
N GLY A 324 1.19 9.60 -26.57
CA GLY A 324 0.15 8.94 -27.35
C GLY A 324 -0.87 9.90 -27.98
N LYS A 325 -0.84 11.18 -27.60
CA LYS A 325 -1.59 12.25 -28.25
C LYS A 325 -1.02 12.65 -29.63
N ASP A 326 0.28 12.41 -29.86
CA ASP A 326 0.94 12.62 -31.16
C ASP A 326 0.93 11.30 -31.94
N THR A 327 -0.16 11.05 -32.67
CA THR A 327 -0.39 9.82 -33.48
C THR A 327 0.58 9.66 -34.67
N SER A 328 1.66 10.44 -34.77
CA SER A 328 2.69 10.33 -35.80
C SER A 328 3.88 9.43 -35.41
N MET A 329 3.99 8.99 -34.14
CA MET A 329 5.14 8.20 -33.65
C MET A 329 4.83 6.75 -33.26
N LEU A 330 3.59 6.29 -33.48
CA LEU A 330 3.17 4.89 -33.23
C LEU A 330 2.89 4.11 -34.53
N GLY A 331 3.30 4.67 -35.67
CA GLY A 331 3.25 4.03 -36.99
C GLY A 331 4.63 3.59 -37.46
#